data_AF-A0A968P496-F1
#
_entry.id   AF-A0A968P496-F1
#
_cell.length_a   1.000
_cell.length_b   1.000
_cell.length_c   1.000
_cell.angle_alpha   90.00
_cell.angle_beta   90.00
_cell.angle_gamma   90.00
#
_symmetry.space_group_name_H-M   'P 1'
#
loop_
_entity.id
_entity.type
_entity.pdbx_description
1 polymer ?
#
loop_
_entity_poly.entity_id
_entity_poly.type
_entity_poly.pdbx_seq_one_letter_code
_entity_poly.pdbx_strand_id
1 'polypeptide(L)'
;MRKPQRAESNYQRIWAVVGQIPRGKVATYGQVAALAGLPGHARQAGYALHALPEELAEEIPWQRVINAQGEISLRAEPGCEGLQRALLEAEGVVFNAAGKVDLKRFGWRG
;
A
#
# COMPACT_ATOMS: atom_id res chain seq x y z
N MET A 1 3.88 31.67 20.76
CA MET A 1 5.00 30.74 20.50
C MET A 1 4.54 29.67 19.51
N ARG A 2 5.20 29.57 18.36
CA ARG A 2 4.89 28.61 17.29
C ARG A 2 5.45 27.24 17.71
N LYS A 3 4.60 26.23 17.93
CA LYS A 3 5.05 24.86 18.23
C LYS A 3 6.03 24.42 17.12
N PRO A 4 7.17 23.80 17.44
CA PRO A 4 8.07 23.29 16.40
C PRO A 4 7.27 22.28 15.57
N GLN A 5 7.21 22.48 14.25
CA GLN A 5 6.70 21.47 13.33
C GLN A 5 7.62 20.25 13.49
N ARG A 6 7.14 19.20 14.16
CA ARG A 6 7.84 17.90 14.17
C ARG A 6 7.94 17.47 12.71
N ALA A 7 9.15 17.18 12.24
CA ALA A 7 9.33 16.54 10.95
C ALA A 7 8.45 15.29 10.90
N GLU A 8 7.66 15.13 9.83
CA GLU A 8 6.84 13.95 9.64
C GLU A 8 7.71 12.70 9.64
N SER A 9 7.25 11.66 10.33
CA SER A 9 7.95 10.37 10.33
C SER A 9 7.92 9.75 8.93
N ASN A 10 8.90 8.89 8.63
CA ASN A 10 8.89 8.13 7.39
C ASN A 10 7.58 7.35 7.19
N TYR A 11 6.95 6.89 8.28
CA TYR A 11 5.69 6.15 8.23
C TYR A 11 4.53 7.07 7.84
N GLN A 12 4.47 8.28 8.41
CA GLN A 12 3.46 9.28 8.02
C GLN A 12 3.56 9.64 6.54
N ARG A 13 4.79 9.81 6.02
CA ARG A 13 5.02 10.04 4.58
C ARG A 13 4.55 8.87 3.72
N ILE A 14 4.79 7.64 4.17
CA ILE A 14 4.30 6.43 3.48
C ILE A 14 2.76 6.39 3.50
N TRP A 15 2.12 6.60 4.65
CA TRP A 15 0.66 6.60 4.76
C TRP A 15 0.02 7.69 3.89
N ALA A 16 0.61 8.89 3.85
CA ALA A 16 0.15 9.98 3.00
C ALA A 16 0.20 9.63 1.50
N VAL A 17 1.23 8.89 1.05
CA VAL A 17 1.30 8.38 -0.33
C VAL A 17 0.24 7.30 -0.57
N VAL A 18 0.06 6.39 0.38
CA VAL A 18 -0.92 5.30 0.25
C VAL A 18 -2.34 5.85 0.18
N GLY A 19 -2.66 6.87 0.96
CA GLY A 19 -3.94 7.59 0.91
C GLY A 19 -4.28 8.20 -0.46
N GLN A 20 -3.27 8.45 -1.31
CA GLN A 20 -3.48 9.00 -2.65
C GLN A 20 -3.76 7.94 -3.72
N ILE A 21 -3.55 6.64 -3.43
CA ILE A 21 -3.78 5.58 -4.41
C ILE A 21 -5.29 5.52 -4.70
N PRO A 22 -5.74 5.80 -5.93
CA PRO A 22 -7.16 5.88 -6.23
C PRO A 22 -7.81 4.49 -6.21
N ARG A 23 -9.12 4.47 -5.94
CA ARG A 23 -9.93 3.24 -5.94
C ARG A 23 -9.78 2.48 -7.27
N GLY A 24 -9.59 1.17 -7.20
CA GLY A 24 -9.40 0.32 -8.38
C GLY A 24 -7.99 0.41 -9.00
N LYS A 25 -7.05 1.05 -8.31
CA LYS A 25 -5.62 1.05 -8.66
C LYS A 25 -4.80 0.45 -7.52
N VAL A 26 -3.61 -0.04 -7.89
CA VAL A 26 -2.63 -0.61 -6.97
C VAL A 26 -1.28 0.06 -7.15
N ALA A 27 -0.48 0.08 -6.08
CA ALA A 27 0.91 0.54 -6.12
C ALA A 27 1.81 -0.55 -5.56
N THR A 28 3.07 -0.57 -6.00
CA THR A 28 4.05 -1.49 -5.41
C THR A 28 4.69 -0.89 -4.16
N TYR A 29 5.15 -1.71 -3.21
CA TYR A 29 5.91 -1.21 -2.05
C TYR A 29 7.10 -0.33 -2.44
N GLY A 30 7.80 -0.69 -3.52
CA GLY A 30 8.93 0.09 -4.04
C GLY A 30 8.49 1.45 -4.57
N GLN A 31 7.37 1.51 -5.29
CA GLN A 31 6.79 2.76 -5.78
C GLN A 31 6.33 3.65 -4.61
N VAL A 32 5.63 3.09 -3.63
CA VAL A 32 5.18 3.83 -2.45
C VAL A 32 6.37 4.43 -1.70
N ALA A 33 7.42 3.63 -1.47
CA ALA A 33 8.64 4.12 -0.83
C ALA A 33 9.31 5.24 -1.64
N ALA A 34 9.42 5.10 -2.96
CA ALA A 34 9.98 6.12 -3.83
C ALA A 34 9.20 7.44 -3.79
N LEU A 35 7.87 7.39 -3.90
CA LEU A 35 6.98 8.56 -3.82
C LEU A 35 7.00 9.20 -2.43
N ALA A 36 7.23 8.41 -1.37
CA ALA A 36 7.42 8.93 -0.02
C ALA A 36 8.80 9.59 0.20
N GLY A 37 9.68 9.58 -0.81
CA GLY A 37 11.05 10.10 -0.73
C GLY A 37 12.06 9.16 -0.08
N LEU A 38 11.77 7.85 -0.11
CA LEU A 38 12.58 6.76 0.46
C LEU A 38 12.91 5.71 -0.64
N PRO A 39 13.55 6.09 -1.76
CA PRO A 39 13.80 5.17 -2.87
C PRO A 39 14.64 3.95 -2.43
N GLY A 40 14.21 2.74 -2.79
CA GLY A 40 14.85 1.49 -2.37
C GLY A 40 14.36 0.94 -1.02
N HIS A 41 13.55 1.68 -0.27
CA HIS A 41 13.06 1.27 1.05
C HIS A 41 11.71 0.54 1.01
N ALA A 42 11.52 -0.38 0.06
CA ALA A 42 10.26 -1.14 -0.09
C ALA A 42 9.87 -1.91 1.19
N ARG A 43 10.84 -2.48 1.91
CA ARG A 43 10.60 -3.15 3.20
C ARG A 43 10.07 -2.19 4.26
N GLN A 44 10.56 -0.95 4.28
CA GLN A 44 10.08 0.08 5.21
C GLN A 44 8.64 0.49 4.92
N ALA A 45 8.22 0.50 3.65
CA ALA A 45 6.81 0.66 3.28
C ALA A 45 5.94 -0.49 3.84
N GLY A 46 6.44 -1.73 3.78
CA GLY A 46 5.78 -2.87 4.42
C GLY A 46 5.64 -2.70 5.93
N TYR A 47 6.71 -2.29 6.62
CA TYR A 47 6.67 -2.05 8.07
C TYR A 47 5.74 -0.90 8.46
N ALA A 48 5.68 0.17 7.67
CA ALA A 48 4.76 1.26 7.91
C ALA A 48 3.29 0.82 7.79
N LEU A 49 2.96 -0.02 6.80
CA LEU A 49 1.59 -0.56 6.67
C LEU A 49 1.26 -1.57 7.76
N HIS A 50 2.23 -2.32 8.28
CA HIS A 50 2.01 -3.21 9.42
C HIS A 50 1.82 -2.43 10.74
N ALA A 51 2.50 -1.29 10.89
CA ALA A 51 2.40 -0.42 12.07
C ALA A 51 1.27 0.61 11.98
N LEU A 52 0.31 0.41 11.07
CA LEU A 52 -0.76 1.35 10.83
C LEU A 52 -1.76 1.29 11.99
N PRO A 53 -2.03 2.41 12.70
CA PRO A 53 -2.99 2.43 13.80
C PRO A 53 -4.39 2.04 13.31
N GLU A 54 -5.16 1.35 14.15
CA GLU A 54 -6.49 0.85 13.79
C GLU A 54 -7.43 2.00 13.35
N GLU A 55 -7.31 3.17 13.99
CA GLU A 55 -8.12 4.36 13.67
C GLU A 55 -7.79 4.93 12.29
N LEU A 56 -6.55 4.73 11.79
CA LEU A 56 -6.15 5.15 10.45
C LEU A 56 -6.37 4.05 9.42
N ALA A 57 -6.58 2.80 9.84
CA ALA A 57 -6.73 1.66 8.93
C ALA A 57 -8.03 1.72 8.12
N GLU A 58 -9.04 2.45 8.62
CA GLU A 58 -10.28 2.73 7.89
C GLU A 58 -10.09 3.78 6.78
N GLU A 59 -9.18 4.73 6.97
CA GLU A 59 -8.95 5.85 6.04
C GLU A 59 -7.86 5.55 5.01
N ILE A 60 -6.83 4.79 5.41
CA ILE A 60 -5.67 4.51 4.58
C ILE A 60 -5.89 3.19 3.82
N PRO A 61 -5.95 3.20 2.48
CA PRO A 61 -6.28 2.03 1.67
C PRO A 61 -5.10 1.08 1.51
N TRP A 62 -4.64 0.51 2.63
CA TRP A 62 -3.49 -0.38 2.72
C TRP A 62 -3.57 -1.57 1.76
N GLN A 63 -4.78 -2.04 1.45
CA GLN A 63 -5.03 -3.15 0.54
C GLN A 63 -4.51 -2.88 -0.88
N ARG A 64 -4.38 -1.61 -1.26
CA ARG A 64 -3.93 -1.18 -2.60
C ARG A 64 -2.42 -1.31 -2.79
N VAL A 65 -1.66 -1.72 -1.78
CA VAL A 65 -0.21 -1.91 -1.87
C VAL A 65 0.13 -3.40 -2.01
N ILE A 66 0.83 -3.74 -3.10
CA ILE A 66 1.18 -5.12 -3.46
C ILE A 66 2.68 -5.27 -3.79
N ASN A 67 3.15 -6.49 -4.02
CA ASN A 67 4.56 -6.73 -4.35
C ASN A 67 4.89 -6.29 -5.80
N ALA A 68 6.18 -6.26 -6.14
CA ALA A 68 6.65 -5.85 -7.47
C ALA A 68 6.28 -6.85 -8.58
N GLN A 69 5.88 -8.07 -8.22
CA GLN A 69 5.45 -9.14 -9.13
C GLN A 69 3.94 -9.06 -9.44
N GLY A 70 3.23 -8.10 -8.85
CA GLY A 70 1.78 -7.94 -9.00
C GLY A 70 0.97 -8.88 -8.12
N GLU A 71 1.54 -9.43 -7.05
CA GLU A 71 0.89 -10.38 -6.15
C GLU A 71 0.64 -9.74 -4.79
N ILE A 72 -0.41 -10.22 -4.11
CA ILE A 72 -0.60 -9.93 -2.68
C ILE A 72 0.55 -10.58 -1.93
N SER A 73 1.25 -9.78 -1.12
CA SER A 73 2.31 -10.29 -0.26
C SER A 73 1.74 -11.21 0.82
N LEU A 74 2.32 -12.40 0.94
CA LEU A 74 2.03 -13.31 2.05
C LEU A 74 2.35 -12.62 3.37
N ARG A 75 1.42 -12.66 4.33
CA ARG A 75 1.63 -12.12 5.68
C ARG A 75 1.94 -13.26 6.65
N ALA A 76 2.52 -12.91 7.80
CA ALA A 76 2.84 -13.88 8.85
C ALA A 76 1.58 -14.50 9.48
N GLU A 77 0.44 -13.81 9.40
CA GLU A 77 -0.86 -14.30 9.86
C GLU A 77 -1.66 -14.90 8.70
N PRO A 78 -2.00 -16.20 8.75
CA PRO A 78 -2.81 -16.85 7.73
C PRO A 78 -4.20 -16.21 7.62
N GLY A 79 -4.61 -15.82 6.42
CA GLY A 79 -5.98 -15.37 6.13
C GLY A 79 -6.12 -13.89 5.80
N CYS A 80 -5.11 -13.06 6.09
CA CYS A 80 -5.10 -11.66 5.66
C CYS A 80 -5.07 -11.49 4.14
N GLU A 81 -4.53 -12.47 3.41
CA GLU A 81 -4.46 -12.43 1.94
C GLU A 81 -5.86 -12.48 1.31
N GLY A 82 -6.77 -13.25 1.91
CA GLY A 82 -8.15 -13.36 1.45
C GLY A 82 -8.91 -12.05 1.57
N LEU A 83 -8.74 -11.34 2.70
CA LEU A 83 -9.34 -10.03 2.91
C LEU A 83 -8.77 -8.99 1.93
N GLN A 84 -7.44 -8.92 1.78
CA GLN A 84 -6.83 -7.98 0.84
C GLN A 84 -7.34 -8.20 -0.59
N ARG A 85 -7.45 -9.48 -1.00
CA ARG A 85 -8.00 -9.84 -2.30
C ARG A 85 -9.45 -9.40 -2.46
N ALA A 86 -10.31 -9.73 -1.50
CA ALA A 86 -11.72 -9.39 -1.54
C ALA A 86 -11.96 -7.88 -1.64
N LEU A 87 -11.20 -7.08 -0.89
CA LEU A 87 -11.27 -5.61 -0.97
C LEU A 87 -10.85 -5.09 -2.34
N LEU A 88 -9.77 -5.62 -2.91
CA LEU A 88 -9.32 -5.24 -4.26
C LEU A 88 -10.31 -5.64 -5.35
N GLU A 89 -10.89 -6.84 -5.27
CA GLU A 89 -11.93 -7.31 -6.20
C GLU A 89 -13.21 -6.47 -6.09
N ALA A 90 -13.62 -6.08 -4.87
CA ALA A 90 -14.71 -5.14 -4.65
C ALA A 90 -14.40 -3.77 -5.29
N GLU A 91 -13.12 -3.39 -5.36
CA GLU A 91 -12.66 -2.22 -6.07
C GLU A 91 -12.59 -2.38 -7.61
N GLY A 92 -12.85 -3.57 -8.14
CA GLY A 92 -12.82 -3.87 -9.57
C GLY A 92 -11.42 -4.27 -10.09
N VAL A 93 -10.47 -4.52 -9.19
CA VAL A 93 -9.16 -5.08 -9.55
C VAL A 93 -9.33 -6.56 -9.85
N VAL A 94 -8.79 -7.01 -10.98
CA VAL A 94 -8.90 -8.40 -11.43
C VAL A 94 -7.56 -9.10 -11.28
N PHE A 95 -7.61 -10.30 -10.70
CA PHE A 95 -6.49 -11.22 -10.60
C PHE A 95 -6.59 -12.29 -11.69
N ASN A 96 -5.48 -12.63 -12.32
CA ASN A 96 -5.43 -13.74 -13.25
C ASN A 96 -5.44 -15.11 -12.54
N ALA A 97 -5.42 -16.20 -13.30
CA ALA A 97 -5.40 -17.56 -12.77
C ALA A 97 -4.20 -17.87 -11.85
N ALA A 98 -3.10 -17.13 -12.01
CA ALA A 98 -1.91 -17.21 -11.15
C ALA A 98 -1.97 -16.27 -9.93
N GLY A 99 -3.09 -15.59 -9.68
CA GLY A 99 -3.24 -14.66 -8.56
C GLY A 99 -2.48 -13.34 -8.73
N LYS A 100 -2.16 -12.94 -9.97
CA LYS A 100 -1.45 -11.69 -10.27
C LYS A 100 -2.37 -10.61 -10.81
N VAL A 101 -2.12 -9.39 -10.39
CA VAL A 101 -2.69 -8.15 -10.93
C VAL A 101 -1.83 -7.67 -12.10
N ASP A 102 -2.47 -7.30 -13.21
CA ASP A 102 -1.78 -6.63 -14.30
C ASP A 102 -1.44 -5.18 -13.91
N LEU A 103 -0.17 -4.96 -13.55
CA LEU A 103 0.34 -3.63 -13.17
C LEU A 103 0.27 -2.61 -14.33
N LYS A 104 0.20 -3.02 -15.60
CA LYS A 104 0.01 -2.07 -16.72
C LYS A 104 -1.40 -1.49 -16.71
N ARG A 105 -2.39 -2.31 -16.33
CA ARG A 105 -3.81 -1.94 -16.29
C ARG A 105 -4.21 -1.27 -14.98
N PHE A 106 -3.81 -1.86 -13.86
CA PHE A 106 -4.24 -1.46 -12.52
C PHE A 106 -3.17 -0.67 -11.76
N GLY A 107 -1.92 -0.61 -12.24
CA GLY A 107 -0.87 0.18 -11.60
C GLY A 107 -1.22 1.66 -11.57
N TRP A 108 -1.11 2.26 -10.39
CA TRP A 108 -1.12 3.70 -10.20
C TRP A 108 0.16 4.31 -10.77
N ARG A 109 0.09 5.50 -11.36
CA ARG A 109 1.23 6.13 -12.06
C ARG A 109 1.93 7.24 -11.27
N GLY A 110 1.44 7.56 -10.07
CA GLY A 110 1.85 8.75 -9.32
C GLY A 110 0.99 9.93 -9.75
#